data_AF-A0A920Q3A7-F1
#
_entry.id   AF-A0A920Q3A7-F1
#
_cell.length_a   1.000
_cell.length_b   1.000
_cell.length_c   1.000
_cell.angle_alpha   90.00
_cell.angle_beta   90.00
_cell.angle_gamma   90.00
#
_symmetry.space_group_name_H-M   'P 1'
#
loop_
_entity.id
_entity.type
_entity.pdbx_description
1 polymer ?
#
loop_
_entity_poly.entity_id
_entity_poly.type
_entity_poly.pdbx_seq_one_letter_code
_entity_poly.pdbx_strand_id
1 'polypeptide(L)' 'MASEKWDMETVDDQAFENQHCQHLMKATLGDRVGIGVLEQLCIRPHKPSGFDGFVGRSG' A
#
# COMPACT_ATOMS: atom_id res chain seq x y z
N MET A 1 10.25 14.80 14.50
CA MET A 1 9.31 13.89 13.81
C MET A 1 9.92 12.50 13.87
N ALA A 2 9.19 11.51 14.39
CA ALA A 2 9.66 10.14 14.44
C ALA A 2 9.28 9.45 13.13
N SER A 3 10.22 8.72 12.52
CA SER A 3 9.97 7.82 11.40
C SER A 3 10.29 6.42 11.85
N GLU A 4 9.45 5.47 11.49
CA GLU A 4 9.69 4.05 11.71
C GLU A 4 10.16 3.41 10.40
N LYS A 5 10.97 2.36 10.51
CA LYS A 5 11.52 1.61 9.38
C LYS A 5 11.47 0.13 9.71
N TRP A 6 11.00 -0.65 8.75
CA TRP A 6 10.95 -2.11 8.83
C TRP A 6 11.83 -2.72 7.74
N ASP A 7 12.26 -3.95 7.97
CA ASP A 7 12.78 -4.81 6.91
C ASP A 7 11.60 -5.36 6.12
N MET A 8 11.56 -5.11 4.81
CA MET A 8 10.46 -5.50 3.94
C MET A 8 10.26 -7.02 3.89
N GLU A 9 11.31 -7.81 4.13
CA GLU A 9 11.20 -9.27 4.16
C GLU A 9 10.48 -9.79 5.43
N THR A 10 10.35 -8.93 6.45
CA THR A 10 9.72 -9.26 7.74
C THR A 10 8.33 -8.67 7.91
N VAL A 11 7.91 -7.80 7.00
CA VAL A 11 6.58 -7.18 7.02
C VAL A 11 5.56 -8.20 6.51
N ASP A 12 4.51 -8.43 7.29
CA ASP A 12 3.33 -9.16 6.84
C ASP A 12 2.52 -8.26 5.90
N ASP A 13 2.68 -8.45 4.59
CA ASP A 13 1.97 -7.71 3.55
C ASP A 13 0.45 -7.98 3.55
N GLN A 14 -0.02 -8.96 4.33
CA GLN A 14 -1.43 -9.28 4.52
C GLN A 14 -2.02 -8.74 5.83
N ALA A 15 -1.21 -8.10 6.69
CA ALA A 15 -1.71 -7.47 7.91
C ALA A 15 -2.74 -6.38 7.58
N PHE A 16 -3.72 -6.18 8.46
CA PHE A 16 -4.85 -5.28 8.21
C PHE A 16 -4.41 -3.82 8.03
N GLU A 17 -3.44 -3.38 8.84
CA GLU A 17 -2.81 -2.08 8.76
C GLU A 17 -2.05 -1.84 7.45
N ASN A 18 -1.66 -2.91 6.74
CA ASN A 18 -0.92 -2.85 5.48
C ASN A 18 -1.83 -2.89 4.24
N GLN A 19 -3.15 -2.96 4.42
CA GLN A 19 -4.12 -2.95 3.31
C GLN A 19 -4.34 -1.56 2.70
N HIS A 20 -3.93 -0.50 3.41
CA HIS A 20 -3.99 0.89 2.95
C HIS A 20 -2.61 1.55 3.12
N CYS A 21 -1.83 1.51 2.05
CA CYS A 21 -0.50 2.11 1.99
C CYS A 21 -0.53 3.38 1.14
N GLN A 22 0.04 4.45 1.68
CA GLN A 22 0.16 5.73 1.00
C GLN A 22 1.63 6.12 0.83
N HIS A 23 2.00 6.49 -0.39
CA HIS A 23 3.33 6.99 -0.70
C HIS A 23 3.26 8.46 -1.06
N LEU A 24 4.12 9.28 -0.45
CA LEU A 24 4.31 10.66 -0.90
C LEU A 24 5.08 10.65 -2.22
N MET A 25 4.47 11.24 -3.24
CA MET A 25 5.00 11.25 -4.60
C MET A 25 5.16 12.68 -5.10
N LYS A 26 6.18 12.91 -5.94
CA LYS A 26 6.24 14.08 -6.81
C LYS A 26 5.55 13.74 -8.12
N ALA A 27 4.46 14.42 -8.44
CA ALA A 27 3.64 14.18 -9.63
C ALA A 27 3.80 15.31 -10.66
N THR A 28 3.75 14.95 -11.94
CA THR A 28 3.85 15.89 -13.07
C THR A 28 2.64 15.75 -13.98
N LEU A 29 1.98 16.86 -14.32
CA LEU A 29 0.85 16.91 -15.26
C LEU A 29 1.04 18.04 -16.26
N GLY A 30 1.59 17.69 -17.44
CA GLY A 30 2.10 18.66 -18.40
C GLY A 30 3.22 19.48 -17.73
N ASP A 31 3.04 20.80 -17.70
CA ASP A 31 4.03 21.75 -17.20
C ASP A 31 3.94 21.94 -15.67
N ARG A 32 2.98 21.29 -15.01
CA ARG A 32 2.72 21.43 -13.56
C ARG A 32 3.42 20.32 -12.78
N VAL A 33 4.09 20.71 -11.69
CA VAL A 33 4.73 19.79 -10.74
C VAL A 33 4.17 20.04 -9.34
N GLY A 34 3.81 18.97 -8.63
CA GLY A 34 3.29 19.05 -7.27
C GLY A 34 3.66 17.84 -6.42
N ILE A 35 3.33 17.92 -5.13
CA ILE A 35 3.38 16.77 -4.22
C ILE A 35 1.97 16.20 -4.11
N GLY A 36 1.86 14.89 -4.23
CA GLY A 36 0.61 14.16 -4.05
C GLY A 36 0.86 12.86 -3.31
N VAL A 37 -0.18 12.03 -3.26
CA VAL A 37 -0.14 10.70 -2.67
C VAL A 37 -0.52 9.68 -3.73
N LEU A 38 0.24 8.59 -3.82
CA LEU A 38 -0.22 7.37 -4.47
C LEU A 38 -0.76 6.43 -3.40
N GLU A 39 -2.07 6.21 -3.44
CA GLU A 39 -2.78 5.31 -2.54
C GLU A 39 -3.04 3.98 -3.25
N GLN A 40 -2.64 2.88 -2.62
CA GLN A 40 -3.00 1.54 -3.04
C GLN A 40 -4.00 0.96 -2.05
N LEU A 41 -5.13 0.50 -2.58
CA LEU A 41 -6.19 -0.13 -1.83
C LEU A 41 -6.52 -1.48 -2.47
N CYS A 42 -6.08 -2.57 -1.82
CA CYS A 42 -6.28 -3.93 -2.28
C CYS A 42 -7.61 -4.46 -1.76
N ILE A 43 -8.64 -4.49 -2.62
CA ILE A 43 -9.98 -4.98 -2.26
C ILE A 43 -10.35 -6.15 -3.14
N ARG A 44 -11.00 -7.16 -2.54
CA ARG A 44 -11.41 -8.44 -3.12
C ARG A 44 -10.26 -9.44 -3.27
N PRO A 45 -10.58 -10.74 -3.45
CA PRO A 45 -9.57 -11.75 -3.68
C PRO A 45 -8.75 -11.49 -4.95
N HIS A 46 -7.44 -11.67 -4.83
CA HIS A 46 -6.47 -11.64 -5.93
C HIS A 46 -5.49 -12.80 -5.76
N LYS A 47 -5.85 -13.95 -6.33
CA LYS A 47 -5.08 -15.21 -6.23
C LYS A 47 -3.60 -15.08 -6.59
N PRO A 48 -3.18 -14.33 -7.63
CA PRO A 48 -1.76 -14.20 -7.95
C PRO A 48 -0.91 -13.59 -6.83
N SER A 49 -1.51 -12.78 -5.95
CA SER A 49 -0.84 -12.18 -4.80
C SER A 49 -1.27 -12.79 -3.46
N GLY A 50 -1.95 -13.95 -3.48
CA GLY A 50 -2.36 -14.66 -2.26
C GLY A 50 -3.44 -13.97 -1.43
N PHE A 51 -4.15 -12.96 -1.96
CA PHE A 51 -5.29 -12.35 -1.27
C PHE A 51 -6.55 -13.19 -1.49
N ASP A 52 -7.09 -13.77 -0.40
CA ASP A 52 -8.24 -14.69 -0.46
C ASP A 52 -9.54 -14.10 0.12
N GLY A 53 -9.45 -13.03 0.92
CA GLY A 53 -10.59 -12.36 1.56
C GLY A 53 -10.99 -11.03 0.89
N PHE A 54 -11.94 -10.31 1.51
CA PHE A 54 -12.35 -8.99 1.03
C PHE A 54 -11.26 -7.92 1.25
N VAL A 55 -10.53 -8.04 2.37
CA VAL A 55 -9.31 -7.33 2.75
C VAL A 55 -8.43 -8.34 3.48
N GLY A 56 -7.25 -8.68 2.95
CA GLY A 56 -6.40 -9.76 3.51
C GLY A 56 -7.01 -11.17 3.42
N ARG A 57 -6.62 -12.06 4.33
CA ARG A 57 -7.05 -13.48 4.37
C ARG A 57 -8.41 -13.65 5.09
N SER A 58 -9.23 -14.60 4.63
CA SER A 58 -10.40 -15.05 5.38
C SER A 58 -10.01 -16.12 6.40
N GLY A 59 -9.64 -15.74 7.63
CA GLY A 59 -9.37 -16.70 8.72
C GLY A 59 -8.05 -17.46 8.62
#